data_AF-A0A9D6JK27-F1
#
_entry.id   AF-A0A9D6JK27-F1
#
_cell.length_a   1.000
_cell.length_b   1.000
_cell.length_c   1.000
_cell.angle_alpha   90.00
_cell.angle_beta   90.00
_cell.angle_gamma   90.00
#
_symmetry.space_group_name_H-M   'P 1'
#
loop_
_entity.id
_entity.type
_entity.pdbx_description
1 polymer ?
#
loop_
_entity_poly.entity_id
_entity_poly.type
_entity_poly.pdbx_seq_one_letter_code
_entity_poly.pdbx_strand_id
1 'polypeptide(L)'
;MAIIIHSASDIKSSEITPKSVYLNRRQFIAQSSLILGAAWAGRDAFAAALPYAKAAKSQFSSKEKLNTLDEITHYNNFYEFGTDKADPAVNARNFKTAGWTVTVSGEAEKTGTFNLEDFIKPYALEERIYRL
;
A
#
# COMPACT_ATOMS: atom_id res chain seq x y z
N MET A 1 -33.47 52.34 -16.66
CA MET A 1 -32.56 51.19 -16.76
C MET A 1 -33.44 49.96 -16.89
N ALA A 2 -33.67 49.47 -18.11
CA ALA A 2 -34.64 48.40 -18.38
C ALA A 2 -33.92 47.04 -18.39
N ILE A 3 -34.40 46.09 -17.59
CA ILE A 3 -33.94 44.70 -17.62
C ILE A 3 -34.72 44.01 -18.74
N ILE A 4 -34.00 43.50 -19.74
CA ILE A 4 -34.57 42.68 -20.81
C ILE A 4 -34.58 41.22 -20.33
N ILE A 5 -35.76 40.62 -20.23
CA ILE A 5 -35.93 39.18 -19.95
C ILE A 5 -36.29 38.53 -21.27
N HIS A 6 -35.38 37.69 -21.81
CA HIS A 6 -35.66 36.88 -22.99
C HIS A 6 -36.63 35.76 -22.64
N SER A 7 -37.61 35.51 -23.52
CA SER A 7 -38.59 34.45 -23.36
C SER A 7 -38.04 33.12 -23.90
N ALA A 8 -38.52 31.97 -23.40
CA ALA A 8 -37.96 30.65 -23.75
C ALA A 8 -38.00 30.31 -25.26
N SER A 9 -38.81 31.01 -26.05
CA SER A 9 -38.86 30.89 -27.51
C SER A 9 -37.69 31.58 -28.24
N ASP A 10 -36.90 32.39 -27.55
CA ASP A 10 -35.82 33.19 -28.14
C ASP A 10 -34.50 32.42 -28.26
N ILE A 11 -34.39 31.23 -27.63
CA ILE A 11 -33.20 30.38 -27.67
C ILE A 11 -33.28 29.46 -28.89
N LYS A 12 -32.36 29.61 -29.84
CA LYS A 12 -32.31 28.73 -31.01
C LYS A 12 -31.86 27.34 -30.58
N SER A 13 -32.41 26.30 -31.18
CA SER A 13 -32.01 24.91 -30.87
C SER A 13 -30.52 24.63 -31.09
N SER A 14 -29.85 25.42 -31.94
CA SER A 14 -28.40 25.39 -32.16
C SER A 14 -27.57 25.94 -30.99
N GLU A 15 -28.17 26.74 -30.12
CA GLU A 15 -27.54 27.30 -28.91
C GLU A 15 -27.68 26.36 -27.71
N ILE A 16 -28.52 25.34 -27.83
CA ILE A 16 -28.68 24.28 -26.84
C ILE A 16 -27.68 23.18 -27.15
N THR A 17 -26.99 22.67 -26.11
CA THR A 17 -26.08 21.55 -26.27
C THR A 17 -26.82 20.34 -26.85
N PRO A 18 -26.35 19.75 -27.97
CA PRO A 18 -26.99 18.57 -28.53
C PRO A 18 -27.08 17.44 -27.51
N LYS A 19 -28.22 16.75 -27.48
CA LYS A 19 -28.50 15.66 -26.53
C LYS A 19 -27.41 14.58 -26.51
N SER A 20 -26.86 14.23 -27.67
CA SER A 20 -25.76 13.28 -27.81
C SER A 20 -24.50 13.72 -27.04
N VAL A 21 -24.13 15.00 -27.15
CA VAL A 21 -22.98 15.59 -26.45
C VAL A 21 -23.21 15.59 -24.93
N TYR A 22 -24.41 15.93 -24.49
CA TYR A 22 -24.78 15.85 -23.07
C TYR A 22 -24.68 14.41 -22.52
N LEU A 23 -25.21 13.43 -23.24
CA LEU A 23 -25.17 12.01 -22.85
C LEU A 23 -23.74 11.46 -22.83
N ASN A 24 -22.91 11.80 -23.82
CA ASN A 24 -21.50 11.39 -23.87
C ASN A 24 -20.71 11.94 -22.67
N ARG A 25 -20.94 13.19 -22.27
CA ARG A 25 -20.33 13.79 -21.07
C ARG A 25 -20.74 13.05 -19.80
N ARG A 26 -22.01 12.66 -19.68
CA ARG A 26 -22.51 11.89 -18.53
C ARG A 26 -21.94 10.48 -18.46
N GLN A 27 -21.80 9.80 -19.60
CA GLN A 27 -21.17 8.49 -19.68
C GLN A 27 -19.69 8.55 -19.28
N PHE A 28 -18.95 9.56 -19.77
CA PHE A 28 -17.54 9.74 -19.40
C PHE A 28 -17.35 9.94 -17.89
N ILE A 29 -18.17 10.78 -17.25
CA ILE A 29 -18.13 11.00 -15.79
C ILE A 29 -18.48 9.73 -15.01
N ALA A 30 -19.48 8.96 -15.48
CA ALA A 30 -19.83 7.71 -14.83
C ALA A 30 -18.69 6.69 -14.91
N GLN A 31 -18.05 6.56 -16.07
CA GLN A 31 -16.93 5.62 -16.26
C GLN A 31 -15.68 6.03 -15.47
N SER A 32 -15.37 7.33 -15.36
CA SER A 32 -14.19 7.79 -14.60
C SER A 32 -14.33 7.59 -13.09
N SER A 33 -15.55 7.69 -12.54
CA SER A 33 -15.82 7.42 -11.12
C SER A 33 -15.55 5.96 -10.70
N LEU A 34 -15.76 4.99 -11.60
CA LEU A 34 -15.49 3.57 -11.35
C LEU A 34 -13.99 3.28 -11.26
N ILE A 35 -13.17 3.94 -12.08
CA ILE A 35 -11.72 3.75 -12.11
C ILE A 35 -11.09 4.32 -10.82
N LEU A 36 -11.56 5.48 -10.36
CA LEU A 36 -11.07 6.07 -9.12
C LEU A 36 -11.50 5.25 -7.90
N GLY A 37 -12.74 4.77 -7.84
CA GLY A 37 -13.22 3.95 -6.72
C GLY A 37 -12.44 2.64 -6.53
N ALA A 38 -12.10 1.96 -7.64
CA ALA A 38 -11.33 0.72 -7.60
C ALA A 38 -9.88 0.91 -7.10
N ALA A 39 -9.25 2.05 -7.42
CA ALA A 39 -7.89 2.35 -6.98
C ALA A 39 -7.79 2.61 -5.45
N TRP A 40 -8.86 3.11 -4.83
CA TRP A 40 -8.88 3.36 -3.37
C TRP A 40 -9.23 2.10 -2.57
N ALA A 41 -10.17 1.27 -3.03
CA ALA A 41 -10.57 0.04 -2.32
C ALA A 41 -9.47 -1.04 -2.28
N GLY A 42 -8.51 -1.02 -3.22
CA GLY A 42 -7.42 -2.00 -3.27
C GLY A 42 -6.30 -1.77 -2.23
N ARG A 43 -6.26 -0.62 -1.54
CA ARG A 43 -5.18 -0.31 -0.60
C ARG A 43 -5.35 -0.94 0.78
N ASP A 44 -6.58 -1.05 1.27
CA ASP A 44 -6.84 -1.56 2.62
C ASP A 44 -6.77 -3.09 2.71
N ALA A 45 -7.00 -3.80 1.59
CA ALA A 45 -6.98 -5.26 1.55
C ALA A 45 -5.60 -5.89 1.77
N PHE A 46 -4.51 -5.15 1.47
CA PHE A 46 -3.14 -5.66 1.65
C PHE A 46 -2.67 -5.64 3.11
N ALA A 47 -3.16 -4.67 3.91
CA ALA A 47 -2.75 -4.53 5.30
C ALA A 47 -3.38 -5.59 6.23
N ALA A 48 -4.58 -6.07 5.90
CA ALA A 48 -5.34 -7.02 6.72
C ALA A 48 -4.87 -8.49 6.61
N ALA A 49 -4.01 -8.82 5.64
CA ALA A 49 -3.64 -10.20 5.32
C ALA A 49 -2.36 -10.71 6.03
N LEU A 50 -1.65 -9.84 6.77
CA LEU A 50 -0.42 -10.25 7.43
C LEU A 50 -0.73 -10.81 8.84
N PRO A 51 -0.31 -12.04 9.17
CA PRO A 51 -0.55 -12.65 10.50
C PRO A 51 0.11 -11.87 11.66
N TYR A 52 0.94 -10.87 11.33
CA TYR A 52 1.65 -9.98 12.25
C TYR A 52 0.90 -8.67 12.56
N ALA A 53 -0.22 -8.38 11.88
CA ALA A 53 -0.92 -7.10 11.97
C ALA A 53 -1.56 -6.82 13.36
N LYS A 54 -1.53 -7.79 14.29
CA LYS A 54 -2.06 -7.68 15.65
C LYS A 54 -0.99 -7.91 16.73
N ALA A 55 0.28 -7.66 16.43
CA ALA A 55 1.36 -7.80 17.40
C ALA A 55 1.12 -6.92 18.65
N ALA A 56 1.36 -7.47 19.84
CA ALA A 56 1.17 -6.75 21.09
C ALA A 56 2.28 -5.70 21.29
N LYS A 57 1.95 -4.52 21.80
CA LYS A 57 2.97 -3.51 22.11
C LYS A 57 3.86 -3.99 23.24
N SER A 58 5.17 -3.98 23.02
CA SER A 58 6.13 -4.37 24.04
C SER A 58 6.47 -3.23 24.99
N GLN A 59 6.67 -3.55 26.27
CA GLN A 59 7.16 -2.62 27.30
C GLN A 59 8.59 -2.12 27.03
N PHE A 60 9.34 -2.82 26.19
CA PHE A 60 10.74 -2.49 25.84
C PHE A 60 10.85 -1.52 24.65
N SER A 61 9.75 -0.90 24.24
CA SER A 61 9.70 0.04 23.12
C SER A 61 10.22 1.43 23.50
N SER A 62 11.03 2.03 22.63
CA SER A 62 11.43 3.43 22.74
C SER A 62 10.24 4.38 22.50
N LYS A 63 10.34 5.60 23.05
CA LYS A 63 9.38 6.70 22.87
C LYS A 63 9.89 7.79 21.93
N GLU A 64 11.00 7.51 21.25
CA GLU A 64 11.60 8.45 20.31
C GLU A 64 10.74 8.70 19.08
N LYS A 65 11.06 9.78 18.37
CA LYS A 65 10.42 10.09 17.10
C LYS A 65 10.67 8.94 16.13
N LEU A 66 9.58 8.44 15.55
CA LEU A 66 9.63 7.38 14.54
C LEU A 66 10.18 7.90 13.22
N ASN A 67 10.93 7.05 12.53
CA ASN A 67 11.25 7.24 11.12
C ASN A 67 9.98 7.08 10.29
N THR A 68 9.96 7.73 9.12
CA THR A 68 8.86 7.57 8.17
C THR A 68 8.93 6.21 7.49
N LEU A 69 7.79 5.71 7.01
CA LEU A 69 7.74 4.44 6.28
C LEU A 69 8.60 4.49 5.00
N ASP A 70 8.66 5.65 4.35
CA ASP A 70 9.47 5.86 3.15
C ASP A 70 10.96 5.66 3.43
N GLU A 71 11.48 6.31 4.47
CA GLU A 71 12.86 6.12 4.94
C GLU A 71 13.14 4.66 5.29
N ILE A 72 12.22 3.99 6.01
CA ILE A 72 12.37 2.59 6.42
C ILE A 72 12.42 1.63 5.21
N THR A 73 11.72 1.95 4.12
CA THR A 73 11.57 1.03 2.97
C THR A 73 12.49 1.37 1.80
N HIS A 74 13.04 2.59 1.72
CA HIS A 74 13.83 3.06 0.57
C HIS A 74 15.25 3.51 0.92
N TYR A 75 15.62 3.57 2.20
CA TYR A 75 16.99 3.88 2.63
C TYR A 75 17.61 2.66 3.33
N ASN A 76 18.14 1.72 2.54
CA ASN A 76 18.55 0.41 3.03
C ASN A 76 20.00 0.09 2.70
N ASN A 77 20.62 -0.79 3.49
CA ASN A 77 21.86 -1.47 3.12
C ASN A 77 21.56 -2.96 2.92
N PHE A 78 21.44 -3.38 1.66
CA PHE A 78 21.30 -4.79 1.29
C PHE A 78 22.12 -5.04 0.03
N TYR A 79 23.39 -5.39 0.22
CA TYR A 79 24.41 -5.41 -0.83
C TYR A 79 24.14 -6.43 -1.94
N GLU A 80 23.46 -7.52 -1.63
CA GLU A 80 23.00 -8.53 -2.58
C GLU A 80 22.03 -7.96 -3.62
N PHE A 81 21.43 -6.80 -3.32
CA PHE A 81 20.54 -6.07 -4.22
C PHE A 81 21.11 -4.74 -4.71
N GLY A 82 22.38 -4.44 -4.45
CA GLY A 82 23.06 -3.24 -4.93
C GLY A 82 23.77 -2.45 -3.82
N THR A 83 24.60 -1.49 -4.22
CA THR A 83 25.44 -0.71 -3.29
C THR A 83 24.84 0.63 -2.92
N ASP A 84 23.94 1.18 -3.74
CA ASP A 84 23.27 2.44 -3.45
C ASP A 84 22.09 2.22 -2.50
N LYS A 85 21.76 3.25 -1.71
CA LYS A 85 20.75 3.15 -0.63
C LYS A 85 19.35 2.80 -1.13
N ALA A 86 19.04 3.19 -2.37
CA ALA A 86 17.75 2.95 -3.02
C ALA A 86 17.71 1.64 -3.81
N ASP A 87 18.86 1.03 -4.12
CA ASP A 87 18.93 -0.18 -4.94
C ASP A 87 18.11 -1.35 -4.35
N PRO A 88 18.15 -1.62 -3.04
CA PRO A 88 17.37 -2.73 -2.47
C PRO A 88 15.87 -2.59 -2.72
N ALA A 89 15.32 -1.39 -2.65
CA ALA A 89 13.90 -1.15 -2.86
C ALA A 89 13.47 -1.46 -4.31
N VAL A 90 14.36 -1.19 -5.27
CA VAL A 90 14.10 -1.44 -6.70
C VAL A 90 14.33 -2.90 -7.06
N ASN A 91 15.41 -3.50 -6.56
CA ASN A 91 15.93 -4.77 -7.03
C ASN A 91 15.36 -5.98 -6.27
N ALA A 92 14.94 -5.83 -5.00
CA ALA A 92 14.40 -6.93 -4.19
C ALA A 92 12.94 -7.32 -4.54
N ARG A 93 12.29 -6.61 -5.48
CA ARG A 93 10.86 -6.78 -5.82
C ARG A 93 10.44 -8.22 -6.18
N ASN A 94 11.36 -9.01 -6.71
CA ASN A 94 11.10 -10.39 -7.17
C ASN A 94 11.69 -11.45 -6.23
N PHE A 95 12.17 -11.04 -5.05
CA PHE A 95 12.71 -11.96 -4.06
C PHE A 95 11.60 -12.79 -3.42
N LYS A 96 11.74 -14.12 -3.46
CA LYS A 96 10.75 -15.04 -2.90
C LYS A 96 10.97 -15.18 -1.40
N THR A 97 10.09 -14.59 -0.59
CA THR A 97 10.21 -14.55 0.89
C THR A 97 9.36 -15.62 1.62
N ALA A 98 8.58 -16.42 0.91
CA ALA A 98 7.74 -17.48 1.49
C ALA A 98 8.37 -18.86 1.34
N GLY A 99 8.09 -19.76 2.30
CA GLY A 99 8.59 -21.14 2.29
C GLY A 99 10.07 -21.28 2.65
N TRP A 100 10.59 -20.35 3.45
CA TRP A 100 11.97 -20.40 3.93
C TRP A 100 12.16 -21.45 5.02
N THR A 101 13.31 -22.12 4.98
CA THR A 101 13.78 -23.01 6.03
C THR A 101 14.99 -22.39 6.74
N VAL A 102 15.12 -22.69 8.03
CA VAL A 102 16.21 -22.26 8.89
C VAL A 102 16.94 -23.49 9.39
N THR A 103 18.24 -23.57 9.14
CA THR A 103 19.09 -24.66 9.64
C THR A 103 19.80 -24.21 10.89
N VAL A 104 19.60 -24.94 12.00
CA VAL A 104 20.34 -24.78 13.26
C VAL A 104 21.39 -25.89 13.34
N SER A 105 22.67 -25.51 13.38
CA SER A 105 23.81 -26.42 13.43
C SER A 105 24.87 -25.91 14.43
N GLY A 106 25.94 -26.68 14.65
CA GLY A 106 26.98 -26.38 15.63
C GLY A 106 26.69 -26.98 17.00
N GLU A 107 27.24 -26.36 18.06
CA GLU A 107 27.12 -26.84 19.44
C GLU A 107 25.77 -26.41 20.04
N ALA A 108 24.72 -27.16 19.72
CA ALA A 108 23.37 -26.95 20.24
C ALA A 108 22.68 -28.28 20.54
N GLU A 109 21.84 -28.32 21.57
CA GLU A 109 21.09 -29.53 21.95
C GLU A 109 20.04 -29.93 20.90
N LYS A 110 19.44 -28.94 20.23
CA LYS A 110 18.43 -29.14 19.19
C LYS A 110 18.92 -28.56 17.87
N THR A 111 19.47 -29.43 17.05
CA THR A 111 19.91 -29.13 15.67
C THR A 111 18.91 -29.67 14.66
N GLY A 112 18.95 -29.14 13.44
CA GLY A 112 18.09 -29.58 12.35
C GLY A 112 17.65 -28.45 11.42
N THR A 113 16.85 -28.81 10.43
CA THR A 113 16.21 -27.87 9.50
C THR A 113 14.76 -27.68 9.92
N PHE A 114 14.38 -26.44 10.18
CA PHE A 114 13.05 -26.05 10.62
C PHE A 114 12.41 -25.14 9.58
N ASN A 115 11.09 -25.13 9.49
CA ASN A 115 10.40 -24.13 8.69
C ASN A 115 10.38 -22.80 9.46
N LEU A 116 10.38 -21.67 8.76
CA LEU A 116 10.28 -20.36 9.41
C LEU A 116 9.03 -20.27 10.31
N GLU A 117 7.93 -20.91 9.91
CA GLU A 117 6.68 -20.95 10.64
C GLU A 117 6.78 -21.65 12.00
N ASP A 118 7.73 -22.57 12.17
CA ASP A 118 7.95 -23.29 13.44
C ASP A 118 8.45 -22.33 14.53
N PHE A 119 9.10 -21.22 14.14
CA PHE A 119 9.53 -20.16 15.05
C PHE A 119 8.47 -19.08 15.30
N ILE A 120 7.51 -18.92 14.38
CA ILE A 120 6.55 -17.82 14.44
C ILE A 120 5.24 -18.25 15.12
N LYS A 121 4.71 -19.43 14.75
CA LYS A 121 3.42 -19.93 15.23
C LYS A 121 3.31 -20.09 16.75
N PRO A 122 4.34 -20.58 17.48
CA PRO A 122 4.21 -20.85 18.91
C PRO A 122 4.13 -19.59 19.78
N TYR A 123 4.57 -18.44 19.28
CA TYR A 123 4.74 -17.23 20.09
C TYR A 123 3.76 -16.13 19.67
N ALA A 124 3.28 -15.38 20.66
CA ALA A 124 2.58 -14.14 20.39
C ALA A 124 3.59 -13.08 19.93
N LEU A 125 3.37 -12.50 18.75
CA LEU A 125 4.26 -11.49 18.20
C LEU A 125 4.14 -10.18 18.97
N GLU A 126 5.28 -9.50 19.13
CA GLU A 126 5.37 -8.20 19.77
C GLU A 126 5.85 -7.13 18.80
N GLU A 127 5.22 -5.95 18.84
CA GLU A 127 5.75 -4.73 18.23
C GLU A 127 6.74 -4.09 19.20
N ARG A 128 7.97 -3.86 18.73
CA ARG A 128 9.03 -3.20 19.48
C ARG A 128 9.57 -2.00 18.70
N ILE A 129 9.50 -0.82 19.29
CA ILE A 129 10.08 0.39 18.69
C ILE A 129 11.55 0.47 19.11
N TYR A 130 12.46 0.35 18.15
CA TYR A 130 13.89 0.45 18.35
C TYR A 130 14.52 1.55 17.49
N ARG A 131 15.72 1.97 17.90
CA ARG A 131 16.64 2.76 17.09
C ARG A 131 17.62 1.80 16.41
N LEU A 132 17.77 1.90 15.10
CA LEU A 132 18.67 1.10 14.26
C LEU A 132 19.71 2.00 13.60
#